data_AF-A0A924AQX9-F1
#
_entry.id   AF-A0A924AQX9-F1
#
_cell.length_a   1.000
_cell.length_b   1.000
_cell.length_c   1.000
_cell.angle_alpha   90.00
_cell.angle_beta   90.00
_cell.angle_gamma   90.00
#
_symmetry.space_group_name_H-M   'P 1'
#
loop_
_entity.id
_entity.type
_entity.pdbx_description
1 polymer ?
#
loop_
_entity_poly.entity_id
_entity_poly.type
_entity_poly.pdbx_seq_one_letter_code
_entity_poly.pdbx_strand_id
1 'polypeptide(L)'
;MPVLSTTPQQRIAELERELTTRERVYPQWVRDGKITQPTADHRLQVLRDYRTRYPQPEQASLFTPDQLPPPCHPERSRRTYRPDDRPRHAFD
;
A
#
# COMPACT_ATOMS: atom_id res chain seq x y z
N MET A 1 2.06 27.53 -7.48
CA MET A 1 2.55 26.43 -8.32
C MET A 1 1.49 25.33 -8.32
N PRO A 2 0.82 25.03 -9.43
CA PRO A 2 -0.10 23.90 -9.48
C PRO A 2 0.71 22.60 -9.33
N VAL A 3 0.35 21.77 -8.35
CA VAL A 3 0.88 20.40 -8.24
C VAL A 3 0.34 19.60 -9.41
N LEU A 4 1.22 19.17 -10.32
CA LEU A 4 0.88 18.28 -11.43
C LEU A 4 0.45 16.93 -10.87
N SER A 5 -0.81 16.84 -10.47
CA SER A 5 -1.40 15.62 -9.94
C SER A 5 -1.74 14.73 -11.13
N THR A 6 -0.89 13.76 -11.43
CA THR A 6 -1.18 12.75 -12.45
C THR A 6 -2.43 11.97 -12.07
N THR A 7 -3.35 11.80 -13.02
CA THR A 7 -4.56 11.02 -12.80
C THR A 7 -4.21 9.55 -12.58
N PRO A 8 -5.07 8.76 -11.90
CA PRO A 8 -4.85 7.32 -11.75
C PRO A 8 -4.59 6.61 -13.08
N GLN A 9 -5.31 7.00 -14.15
CA GLN A 9 -5.13 6.45 -15.49
C GLN A 9 -3.77 6.80 -16.10
N GLN A 10 -3.29 8.03 -15.87
CA GLN A 10 -1.95 8.44 -16.32
C GLN A 10 -0.86 7.66 -15.59
N ARG A 11 -1.05 7.36 -14.30
CA ARG A 11 -0.11 6.52 -13.53
C ARG A 11 -0.09 5.08 -14.04
N ILE A 12 -1.26 4.52 -14.34
CA ILE A 12 -1.39 3.20 -14.96
C ILE A 12 -0.64 3.15 -16.29
N ALA A 13 -0.88 4.12 -17.18
CA ALA A 13 -0.23 4.18 -18.48
C ALA A 13 1.30 4.29 -18.37
N GLU A 14 1.79 5.05 -17.37
CA GLU A 14 3.22 5.17 -17.12
C GLU A 14 3.84 3.85 -16.63
N LEU A 15 3.16 3.12 -15.74
CA LEU A 15 3.63 1.81 -15.29
C LEU A 15 3.70 0.79 -16.43
N GLU A 16 2.75 0.81 -17.35
CA GLU A 16 2.74 -0.05 -18.53
C GLU A 16 3.88 0.27 -19.51
N ARG A 17 4.18 1.55 -19.71
CA ARG A 17 5.35 1.99 -20.50
C ARG A 17 6.66 1.53 -19.89
N GLU A 18 6.80 1.66 -18.57
CA GLU A 18 8.01 1.25 -17.85
C GLU A 18 8.19 -0.27 -17.90
N LEU A 19 7.11 -1.04 -17.69
CA LEU A 19 7.14 -2.50 -17.82
C LEU A 19 7.59 -2.92 -19.22
N THR A 20 6.96 -2.37 -20.26
CA THR A 20 7.29 -2.67 -21.66
C THR A 20 8.77 -2.36 -21.96
N THR A 21 9.24 -1.20 -21.48
CA THR A 21 10.63 -0.78 -21.70
C THR A 21 11.61 -1.72 -21.02
N ARG A 22 11.35 -2.09 -19.76
CA ARG A 22 12.23 -2.97 -18.99
C ARG A 22 12.22 -4.40 -19.50
N GLU A 23 11.07 -4.94 -19.87
CA GLU A 23 10.96 -6.28 -20.48
C GLU A 23 11.79 -6.39 -21.76
N ARG A 24 11.90 -5.30 -22.53
CA ARG A 24 12.76 -5.23 -23.71
C ARG A 24 14.25 -5.05 -23.38
N VAL A 25 14.60 -4.21 -22.41
CA VAL A 25 15.98 -3.79 -22.13
C VAL A 25 16.72 -4.75 -21.20
N TYR A 26 16.05 -5.29 -20.18
CA TYR A 26 16.68 -6.12 -19.16
C TYR A 26 17.36 -7.38 -19.69
N PRO A 27 16.81 -8.12 -20.69
CA PRO A 27 17.51 -9.26 -21.25
C PRO A 27 18.91 -8.91 -21.79
N GLN A 28 19.06 -7.76 -22.44
CA GLN A 28 20.38 -7.30 -22.91
C GLN A 28 21.27 -6.91 -21.73
N TRP A 29 20.73 -6.19 -20.74
CA TRP A 29 21.52 -5.77 -19.57
C TRP A 29 21.98 -6.94 -18.70
N VAL A 30 21.21 -8.03 -18.65
CA VAL A 30 21.63 -9.29 -18.02
C VAL A 30 22.77 -9.93 -18.80
N ARG A 31 22.66 -9.99 -20.14
CA ARG A 31 23.75 -10.48 -21.00
C ARG A 31 25.03 -9.63 -20.87
N ASP A 32 24.88 -8.31 -20.76
CA ASP A 32 25.99 -7.37 -20.56
C ASP A 32 26.56 -7.39 -19.12
N GLY A 33 25.95 -8.14 -18.19
CA GLY A 33 26.35 -8.17 -16.78
C GLY A 33 26.07 -6.89 -16.00
N LYS A 34 25.28 -5.95 -16.53
CA LYS A 34 24.89 -4.68 -15.86
C LYS A 34 23.93 -4.91 -14.71
N ILE A 35 23.10 -5.94 -14.80
CA ILE A 35 22.22 -6.42 -13.74
C ILE A 35 22.20 -7.95 -13.74
N THR A 36 21.95 -8.56 -12.58
CA THR A 36 21.72 -10.01 -12.49
C THR A 36 20.29 -10.36 -12.89
N GLN A 37 20.04 -11.57 -13.38
CA GLN A 37 18.69 -12.06 -13.67
C GLN A 37 17.71 -11.93 -12.47
N PRO A 38 18.06 -12.34 -11.23
CA PRO A 38 17.14 -12.20 -10.10
C PRO A 38 16.76 -10.74 -9.78
N THR A 39 17.69 -9.81 -10.00
CA THR A 39 17.43 -8.38 -9.84
C THR A 39 16.46 -7.86 -10.92
N ALA A 40 16.61 -8.31 -12.17
CA ALA A 40 15.70 -7.97 -13.26
C ALA A 40 14.28 -8.47 -12.94
N ASP A 41 14.16 -9.73 -12.54
CA ASP A 41 12.90 -10.39 -12.22
C ASP A 41 12.19 -9.69 -11.05
N HIS A 42 12.91 -9.45 -9.96
CA HIS A 42 12.38 -8.75 -8.79
C HIS A 42 11.85 -7.35 -9.16
N ARG A 43 12.60 -6.59 -9.95
CA ARG A 43 12.19 -5.23 -10.37
C ARG A 43 10.94 -5.24 -11.26
N LEU A 44 10.83 -6.23 -12.15
CA LEU A 44 9.62 -6.42 -12.96
C LEU A 44 8.43 -6.83 -12.08
N GLN A 45 8.64 -7.73 -11.12
CA GLN A 45 7.58 -8.17 -10.21
C GLN A 45 7.03 -7.01 -9.38
N VAL A 46 7.89 -6.16 -8.81
CA VAL A 46 7.46 -4.98 -8.04
C VAL A 46 6.57 -4.04 -8.87
N LEU A 47 6.92 -3.82 -10.15
CA LEU A 47 6.11 -2.98 -11.04
C LEU A 47 4.77 -3.64 -11.39
N ARG A 48 4.75 -4.95 -11.64
CA ARG A 48 3.52 -5.72 -11.89
C ARG A 48 2.59 -5.69 -10.67
N ASP A 49 3.12 -5.92 -9.48
CA ASP A 49 2.35 -5.84 -8.23
C ASP A 49 1.77 -4.44 -8.04
N TYR A 50 2.56 -3.41 -8.34
CA TYR A 50 2.11 -2.03 -8.23
C TYR A 50 0.99 -1.72 -9.24
N ARG A 51 1.10 -2.19 -10.49
CA ARG A 51 0.05 -2.08 -11.52
C ARG A 51 -1.26 -2.74 -11.10
N THR A 52 -1.19 -3.90 -10.44
CA THR A 52 -2.37 -4.66 -9.97
C THR A 52 -3.11 -3.96 -8.83
N ARG A 53 -2.41 -3.17 -8.01
CA ARG A 53 -3.04 -2.42 -6.89
C ARG A 53 -3.83 -1.20 -7.33
N TYR A 54 -3.69 -0.74 -8.58
CA TYR A 54 -4.50 0.36 -9.09
C TYR A 54 -5.87 -0.14 -9.53
N PRO A 55 -6.97 0.43 -9.00
CA PRO A 55 -8.31 0.04 -9.42
C PRO A 55 -8.51 0.43 -10.88
N GLN A 56 -9.01 -0.52 -11.68
CA GLN A 56 -9.50 -0.22 -13.02
C GLN A 56 -10.75 0.66 -12.91
N PRO A 57 -10.98 1.59 -13.85
CA PRO A 57 -12.14 2.47 -13.80
C PRO A 57 -13.47 1.70 -13.76
N GLU A 58 -13.57 0.51 -14.38
CA GLU A 58 -14.77 -0.32 -14.29
C GLU A 58 -15.06 -0.88 -12.88
N GLN A 59 -14.05 -1.04 -12.03
CA GLN A 59 -14.19 -1.63 -10.69
C GLN A 59 -14.45 -0.58 -9.59
N ALA A 60 -14.24 0.71 -9.89
CA ALA A 60 -14.55 1.80 -8.96
C ALA A 60 -16.08 1.96 -8.73
N SER A 61 -16.91 1.39 -9.61
CA SER A 61 -18.38 1.47 -9.52
C SER A 61 -19.02 0.45 -8.58
N LEU A 62 -18.24 -0.46 -7.96
CA LEU A 62 -18.78 -1.48 -7.05
C LEU A 62 -18.70 -1.09 -5.57
N PHE A 63 -18.05 0.04 -5.23
CA PHE A 63 -18.13 0.61 -3.88
C PHE A 63 -19.33 1.55 -3.80
N THR A 64 -20.50 0.99 -3.52
CA THR A 64 -21.60 1.75 -2.92
C THR A 64 -21.14 2.19 -1.52
N PRO A 65 -21.17 3.50 -1.17
CA PRO A 65 -20.78 3.99 0.15
C PRO A 65 -21.66 3.48 1.31
N ASP A 66 -22.72 2.74 1.00
CA ASP A 66 -23.81 2.41 1.93
C ASP A 66 -23.59 1.14 2.76
N GLN A 67 -22.39 0.54 2.69
CA GLN A 67 -22.02 -0.62 3.53
C GLN A 67 -20.66 -0.46 4.20
N LEU A 68 -20.36 0.70 4.77
CA LEU A 68 -19.38 0.72 5.85
C LEU A 68 -20.05 0.11 7.09
N PRO A 69 -19.65 -1.08 7.59
CA PRO A 69 -19.99 -1.44 8.96
C PRO A 69 -19.47 -0.32 9.86
N PRO A 70 -20.24 0.09 10.89
CA PRO A 70 -19.79 1.14 11.80
C PRO A 70 -18.38 0.79 12.28
N PRO A 71 -17.47 1.77 12.39
CA PRO A 71 -16.11 1.51 12.82
C PRO A 71 -16.18 0.65 14.08
N CYS A 72 -15.56 -0.53 14.02
CA CYS A 72 -15.29 -1.33 15.20
C CYS A 72 -14.38 -0.48 16.09
N HIS A 73 -14.97 0.39 16.89
CA HIS A 73 -14.31 0.94 18.04
C HIS A 73 -14.09 -0.25 18.96
N PRO A 74 -12.83 -0.66 19.25
CA PRO A 74 -12.62 -1.25 20.56
C PRO A 74 -13.11 -0.17 21.51
N GLU A 75 -14.27 -0.41 22.13
CA GLU A 75 -14.77 0.28 23.31
C GLU A 75 -13.57 0.40 24.22
N ARG A 76 -12.91 1.57 24.13
CA ARG A 76 -11.77 1.94 24.93
C ARG A 76 -12.43 2.24 26.26
N SER A 77 -12.78 1.17 26.97
CA SER A 77 -13.31 1.17 28.32
C SER A 77 -12.37 2.08 29.09
N ARG A 78 -12.83 3.32 29.26
CA ARG A 78 -12.20 4.31 30.12
C ARG A 78 -12.35 3.72 31.52
N ARG A 79 -11.41 2.87 31.92
CA ARG A 79 -11.18 2.57 33.32
C ARG A 79 -10.75 3.91 33.92
N THR A 80 -11.72 4.62 34.46
CA THR A 80 -11.49 5.86 35.19
C THR A 80 -10.57 5.50 36.35
N TYR A 81 -9.37 6.05 36.33
CA TYR A 81 -8.45 6.03 37.45
C TYR A 81 -9.17 6.68 38.64
N ARG A 82 -9.56 5.90 39.65
CA ARG A 82 -9.97 6.43 40.95
C ARG A 82 -8.73 6.50 41.84
N PRO A 83 -8.34 7.67 42.35
CA PRO A 83 -7.09 7.84 43.09
C PRO A 83 -7.17 7.41 44.57
N ASP A 84 -8.12 6.55 44.97
CA ASP A 84 -8.38 6.24 46.39
C ASP A 84 -8.01 4.82 46.86
N ASP A 85 -7.42 3.98 46.02
CA ASP A 85 -6.88 2.68 46.48
C ASP A 85 -5.43 2.84 46.98
N ARG A 86 -5.29 3.50 48.13
CA ARG A 86 -4.08 3.36 48.97
C ARG A 86 -4.23 2.06 49.76
N PRO A 87 -3.31 1.08 49.65
CA PRO A 87 -3.30 -0.05 50.55
C PRO A 87 -2.99 0.46 51.97
N ARG A 88 -3.94 0.30 52.89
CA ARG A 88 -3.65 0.39 54.32
C ARG A 88 -2.77 -0.80 54.67
N HIS A 89 -1.46 -0.56 54.79
CA HIS A 89 -0.56 -1.46 55.48
C HIS A 89 -1.08 -1.64 56.91
N ALA A 90 -1.69 -2.79 57.19
CA ALA A 90 -1.87 -3.25 58.55
C ALA A 90 -0.56 -3.93 58.97
N PHE A 91 0.17 -3.26 59.86
CA PHE A 91 1.12 -3.89 60.76
C PHE A 91 0.32 -4.66 61.81
N ASP A 92 0.55 -5.97 61.91
CA ASP A 92 0.97 -6.70 63.12
C ASP A 92 1.23 -8.17 62.77
#